data_AF-A0A520WN83-F1
#
_entry.id   AF-A0A520WN83-F1
#
_cell.length_a   1.000
_cell.length_b   1.000
_cell.length_c   1.000
_cell.angle_alpha   90.00
_cell.angle_beta   90.00
_cell.angle_gamma   90.00
#
_symmetry.space_group_name_H-M   'P 1'
#
loop_
_entity.id
_entity.type
_entity.pdbx_description
1 polymer ?
#
loop_
_entity_poly.entity_id
_entity_poly.type
_entity_poly.pdbx_seq_one_letter_code
_entity_poly.pdbx_strand_id
1 'polypeptide(L)'
;MKSVSQIADEPGNGLVESFPLSTDQDTLLRLLEKVFENWEMVQFGPIVQGAAYEIKAPCAPRITVLDGYATIDFDQWHMHICIG
;
A
#
# COMPACT_ATOMS: atom_id res chain seq x y z
N MET A 1 -22.59 1.69 1.52
CA MET A 1 -22.76 2.73 2.57
C MET A 1 -22.11 4.01 2.05
N LYS A 2 -22.77 5.18 2.05
CA LYS A 2 -22.11 6.41 1.62
C LYS A 2 -21.07 6.77 2.70
N SER A 3 -19.79 6.65 2.34
CA SER A 3 -18.67 7.11 3.13
C SER A 3 -18.78 8.63 3.27
N VAL A 4 -18.85 9.14 4.51
CA VAL A 4 -18.92 10.59 4.80
C VAL A 4 -17.49 11.06 5.02
N SER A 5 -17.06 12.09 4.30
CA SER A 5 -15.74 12.68 4.49
C SER A 5 -15.64 13.40 5.83
N GLN A 6 -14.42 13.50 6.35
CA GLN A 6 -14.10 14.21 7.58
C GLN A 6 -13.12 15.33 7.27
N ILE A 7 -13.39 16.53 7.78
CA ILE A 7 -12.49 17.69 7.63
C ILE A 7 -11.86 17.98 8.99
N ALA A 8 -10.53 18.00 9.06
CA ALA A 8 -9.78 18.26 10.29
C ALA A 8 -8.49 19.04 10.02
N ASP A 9 -8.01 19.79 11.01
CA ASP A 9 -6.68 20.41 10.98
C ASP A 9 -5.64 19.39 11.49
N GLU A 10 -4.71 19.00 10.63
CA GLU A 10 -3.66 18.01 10.90
C GLU A 10 -2.30 18.69 11.09
N PRO A 11 -1.58 18.42 12.21
CA PRO A 11 -0.27 19.00 12.46
C PRO A 11 0.71 18.77 11.30
N GLY A 12 1.22 19.84 10.71
CA GLY A 12 2.15 19.80 9.58
C GLY A 12 1.49 19.72 8.19
N ASN A 13 0.21 19.33 8.11
CA ASN A 13 -0.54 19.21 6.85
C ASN A 13 -1.61 20.31 6.67
N GLY A 14 -2.03 20.97 7.75
CA GLY A 14 -3.09 21.99 7.72
C GLY A 14 -4.48 21.37 7.61
N LEU A 15 -5.42 22.07 6.96
CA LEU A 15 -6.79 21.58 6.80
C LEU A 15 -6.88 20.45 5.76
N VAL A 16 -7.24 19.24 6.20
CA VAL A 16 -7.32 18.02 5.38
C VAL A 16 -8.76 17.51 5.32
N GLU A 17 -9.19 17.05 4.14
CA GLU A 17 -10.42 16.27 3.95
C GLU A 17 -10.06 14.79 3.71
N SER A 18 -10.54 13.92 4.60
CA SER A 18 -10.25 12.48 4.61
C SER A 18 -11.49 11.66 4.30
N PHE A 19 -11.34 10.64 3.45
CA PHE A 19 -12.40 9.72 3.08
C PHE A 19 -12.06 8.33 3.63
N PRO A 20 -12.93 7.70 4.44
CA PRO A 20 -12.62 6.38 4.94
C PRO A 20 -12.54 5.37 3.78
N LEU A 21 -11.42 4.66 3.74
CA LEU A 21 -11.16 3.51 2.88
C LEU A 21 -11.33 2.24 3.71
N SER A 22 -11.99 1.23 3.15
CA SER A 22 -12.11 -0.06 3.85
C SER A 22 -10.73 -0.70 3.99
N THR A 23 -10.40 -1.13 5.21
CA THR A 23 -9.12 -1.76 5.54
C THR A 23 -9.26 -3.26 5.77
N ASP A 24 -10.35 -3.87 5.29
CA ASP A 24 -10.47 -5.32 5.28
C ASP A 24 -9.48 -5.95 4.29
N GLN A 25 -9.08 -7.18 4.56
CA GLN A 25 -8.05 -7.90 3.81
C GLN A 25 -8.34 -7.95 2.30
N ASP A 26 -9.59 -8.17 1.90
CA ASP A 26 -9.96 -8.29 0.49
C ASP A 26 -9.82 -6.95 -0.24
N THR A 27 -10.23 -5.85 0.41
CA THR A 27 -10.06 -4.50 -0.14
C THR A 27 -8.58 -4.14 -0.30
N LEU A 28 -7.75 -4.42 0.72
CA LEU A 28 -6.33 -4.10 0.69
C LEU A 28 -5.56 -4.97 -0.31
N LEU A 29 -5.87 -6.27 -0.40
CA LEU A 29 -5.29 -7.15 -1.40
C LEU A 29 -5.60 -6.65 -2.82
N ARG A 30 -6.87 -6.32 -3.09
CA ARG A 30 -7.30 -5.80 -4.39
C ARG A 30 -6.61 -4.48 -4.74
N LEU A 31 -6.35 -3.62 -3.74
CA LEU A 31 -5.58 -2.40 -3.95
C LEU A 31 -4.14 -2.71 -4.38
N LEU A 32 -3.47 -3.63 -3.69
CA LEU A 32 -2.10 -4.05 -4.05
C LEU A 32 -2.04 -4.64 -5.46
N GLU A 33 -2.97 -5.53 -5.81
CA GLU A 33 -3.08 -6.09 -7.17
C GLU A 33 -3.22 -4.97 -8.22
N LYS A 34 -4.07 -3.98 -7.97
CA LYS A 34 -4.29 -2.85 -8.89
C LYS A 34 -3.08 -1.92 -9.03
N VAL A 35 -2.36 -1.69 -7.94
CA VAL A 35 -1.11 -0.90 -7.97
C VAL A 35 -0.08 -1.63 -8.83
N PHE A 36 0.11 -2.93 -8.59
CA PHE A 36 1.14 -3.72 -9.26
C PHE A 36 0.78 -4.19 -10.68
N GLU A 37 -0.47 -4.02 -11.13
CA GLU A 37 -0.80 -4.00 -12.57
C GLU A 37 0.06 -2.96 -13.33
N ASN A 38 0.50 -1.90 -12.65
CA ASN A 38 1.30 -0.80 -13.20
C ASN A 38 2.75 -0.83 -12.68
N TRP A 39 3.29 -2.00 -12.32
CA TRP A 39 4.60 -2.17 -11.68
C TRP A 39 5.76 -1.43 -12.38
N GLU A 40 5.72 -1.25 -13.70
CA GLU A 40 6.74 -0.53 -14.48
C GLU A 40 6.87 0.95 -14.11
N MET A 41 5.77 1.56 -13.63
CA MET A 41 5.66 2.98 -13.29
C MET A 41 5.70 3.23 -11.78
N VAL A 42 5.56 2.20 -10.95
CA VAL A 42 5.48 2.34 -9.49
C VAL A 42 6.87 2.25 -8.87
N GLN A 43 7.20 3.25 -8.05
CA GLN A 43 8.27 3.17 -7.05
C GLN A 43 7.64 3.06 -5.67
N PHE A 44 8.21 2.21 -4.82
CA PHE A 44 7.61 1.87 -3.54
C PHE A 44 8.69 1.49 -2.52
N GLY A 45 8.35 1.57 -1.26
CA GLY A 45 9.17 1.06 -0.18
C GLY A 45 8.81 1.68 1.16
N PRO A 46 9.46 1.23 2.25
CA PRO A 46 9.12 1.65 3.59
C PRO A 46 9.65 3.07 3.87
N ILE A 47 8.80 3.87 4.52
CA ILE A 47 9.21 5.04 5.27
C ILE A 47 9.27 4.67 6.75
N VAL A 48 10.45 4.81 7.35
CA VAL A 48 10.70 4.54 8.77
C VAL A 48 11.34 5.78 9.39
N GLN A 49 11.30 5.87 10.72
CA GLN A 49 11.89 7.03 11.39
C GLN A 49 13.39 7.15 11.04
N GLY A 50 13.75 8.23 10.34
CA GLY A 50 15.12 8.54 9.92
C GLY A 50 15.55 7.98 8.56
N ALA A 51 14.70 7.25 7.83
CA ALA A 51 15.03 6.77 6.48
C ALA A 51 13.80 6.55 5.60
N ALA A 52 13.96 6.79 4.29
CA ALA A 52 13.03 6.38 3.25
C ALA A 52 13.80 5.54 2.23
N TYR A 53 13.27 4.36 1.91
CA TYR A 53 13.83 3.48 0.89
C TYR A 53 12.84 3.39 -0.26
N GLU A 54 13.29 3.74 -1.46
CA GLU A 54 12.49 3.59 -2.67
C GLU A 54 13.10 2.54 -3.58
N ILE A 55 12.25 1.63 -4.06
CA ILE A 55 12.63 0.50 -4.89
C ILE A 55 11.80 0.57 -6.16
N LYS A 56 12.46 0.30 -7.29
CA LYS A 56 11.79 0.08 -8.57
C LYS A 56 11.63 -1.42 -8.78
N ALA A 57 10.41 -1.85 -9.13
CA ALA A 57 10.15 -3.25 -9.46
C ALA A 57 11.03 -3.70 -10.66
N PRO A 58 11.79 -4.79 -10.54
CA PRO A 58 12.62 -5.30 -11.64
C PRO A 58 11.81 -6.12 -12.65
N CYS A 59 10.64 -6.63 -12.25
CA CYS A 59 9.73 -7.45 -13.04
C CYS A 59 8.29 -7.33 -12.50
N ALA A 60 7.34 -7.95 -13.19
CA ALA A 60 5.99 -8.12 -12.68
C ALA A 60 6.01 -9.02 -11.42
N PRO A 61 5.38 -8.63 -10.31
CA PRO A 61 5.39 -9.43 -9.11
C PRO A 61 4.41 -10.60 -9.15
N ARG A 62 4.72 -11.64 -8.39
CA ARG A 62 3.73 -12.62 -7.92
C ARG A 62 3.20 -12.16 -6.56
N ILE A 63 1.88 -12.14 -6.40
CA ILE A 63 1.22 -11.78 -5.14
C ILE A 63 0.60 -13.03 -4.53
N THR A 64 0.95 -13.34 -3.28
CA THR A 64 0.34 -14.43 -2.50
C THR A 64 -0.06 -13.93 -1.12
N VAL A 65 -1.03 -14.59 -0.49
CA VAL A 65 -1.46 -14.26 0.88
C VAL A 65 -1.33 -15.48 1.79
N LEU A 66 -0.75 -15.26 2.96
CA LEU A 66 -0.68 -16.26 4.03
C LEU A 66 -0.79 -15.54 5.39
N ASP A 67 -1.73 -15.98 6.22
CA ASP A 67 -1.89 -15.52 7.61
C ASP A 67 -1.98 -13.99 7.79
N GLY A 68 -2.77 -13.31 6.94
CA GLY A 68 -2.93 -11.85 6.97
C GLY A 68 -1.81 -11.06 6.29
N TYR A 69 -0.78 -11.72 5.78
CA TYR A 69 0.32 -11.06 5.06
C TYR A 69 0.23 -11.30 3.55
N ALA A 70 0.27 -10.21 2.78
CA ALA A 70 0.53 -10.24 1.35
C ALA A 70 2.03 -10.24 1.10
N THR A 71 2.52 -11.25 0.38
CA THR A 71 3.88 -11.30 -0.15
C THR A 71 3.87 -10.79 -1.59
N ILE A 72 4.62 -9.72 -1.85
CA ILE A 72 4.85 -9.19 -3.20
C ILE A 72 6.26 -9.62 -3.63
N ASP A 73 6.33 -10.60 -4.52
CA ASP A 73 7.56 -11.32 -4.87
C ASP A 73 8.06 -10.95 -6.27
N PHE A 74 9.30 -10.45 -6.34
CA PHE A 74 10.01 -10.04 -7.56
C PHE A 74 11.23 -10.96 -7.84
N ASP A 75 11.10 -12.24 -7.50
CA ASP A 75 12.10 -13.30 -7.62
C ASP A 75 13.32 -13.14 -6.69
N GLN A 76 14.17 -12.14 -6.93
CA GLN A 76 15.39 -11.95 -6.13
C GLN A 76 15.14 -11.28 -4.79
N TRP A 77 14.02 -10.58 -4.68
CA TRP A 77 13.62 -9.88 -3.47
C TRP A 77 12.11 -9.80 -3.39
N HIS A 78 11.59 -9.64 -2.19
CA HIS A 78 10.17 -9.54 -1.93
C HIS A 78 9.91 -8.66 -0.71
N MET A 79 8.67 -8.23 -0.55
CA MET A 79 8.21 -7.58 0.67
C MET A 79 6.94 -8.24 1.20
N HIS A 80 6.75 -8.14 2.51
CA HIS A 80 5.55 -8.62 3.20
C HIS A 80 4.79 -7.42 3.75
N ILE A 81 3.50 -7.34 3.45
CA ILE A 81 2.60 -6.27 3.89
C ILE A 81 1.49 -6.91 4.72
N CYS A 82 1.33 -6.46 5.97
CA CYS A 82 0.20 -6.84 6.80
C CYS A 82 -1.08 -6.20 6.25
N ILE A 83 -2.07 -7.02 5.91
CA ILE A 83 -3.36 -6.61 5.37
C ILE A 83 -4.56 -7.23 6.11
N GLY A 84 -4.34 -8.00 7.17
CA GLY A 84 -5.38 -8.69 7.95
C GLY A 84 -5.01 -8.83 9.41
#